data_AF-A0AA36AJL5-F1
#
_entry.id   AF-A0AA36AJL5-F1
#
_cell.length_a   1.000
_cell.length_b   1.000
_cell.length_c   1.000
_cell.angle_alpha   90.00
_cell.angle_beta   90.00
_cell.angle_gamma   90.00
#
_symmetry.space_group_name_H-M   'P 1'
#
loop_
_entity.id
_entity.type
_entity.pdbx_description
1 polymer ?
#
loop_
_entity_poly.entity_id
_entity_poly.type
_entity_poly.pdbx_seq_one_letter_code
_entity_poly.pdbx_strand_id
1 'polypeptide(L)'
;MTSLNIMKQLGRDHRTTKKTIEDITKNRKRRSGKGFNNLSTRDKRQLKRIVAKDPLLSSDKIFNMAGIIGVKRDIRCRVLHDIGSGKSPRQLLVSPTNIDKHLKSARMYLKTGFRNIIFTDESHVTLDGPDGWAKGWLLSGQDAHLTRIRQQVLGWYC
;
A
#
# COMPACT_ATOMS: atom_id res chain seq x y z
N MET A 1 -10.90 -28.15 35.86
CA MET A 1 -11.22 -28.40 34.43
C MET A 1 -10.05 -29.16 33.81
N THR A 2 -10.31 -30.28 33.13
CA THR A 2 -9.27 -31.07 32.45
C THR A 2 -9.00 -30.51 31.05
N SER A 3 -7.78 -30.70 30.53
CA SER A 3 -7.38 -30.29 29.17
C SER A 3 -8.30 -30.87 28.09
N LEU A 4 -8.85 -32.06 28.31
CA LEU A 4 -9.80 -32.74 27.41
C LEU A 4 -11.15 -32.03 27.32
N ASN A 5 -11.63 -31.43 28.41
CA ASN A 5 -12.89 -30.68 28.39
C ASN A 5 -12.72 -29.35 27.64
N ILE A 6 -11.58 -28.69 27.84
CA ILE A 6 -11.22 -27.46 27.12
C ILE A 6 -11.06 -27.74 25.62
N MET A 7 -10.44 -28.87 25.27
CA MET A 7 -10.30 -29.34 23.89
C MET A 7 -11.67 -29.52 23.22
N LYS A 8 -12.60 -30.24 23.85
CA LYS A 8 -13.96 -30.47 23.32
C LYS A 8 -14.75 -29.18 23.16
N GLN A 9 -14.61 -28.25 24.11
CA GLN A 9 -15.32 -26.97 24.07
C GLN A 9 -14.77 -26.01 23.01
N LEU A 10 -13.45 -26.00 22.79
CA LEU A 10 -12.79 -25.09 21.83
C LEU A 10 -12.62 -25.69 20.43
N GLY A 11 -12.87 -26.99 20.24
CA GLY A 11 -12.65 -27.69 18.97
C GLY A 11 -11.20 -27.65 18.49
N ARG A 12 -10.23 -27.62 19.42
CA ARG A 12 -8.78 -27.57 19.13
C ARG A 12 -8.13 -28.91 19.42
N ASP A 13 -6.96 -29.15 18.82
CA ASP A 13 -6.19 -30.37 19.11
C ASP A 13 -5.74 -30.39 20.59
N HIS A 14 -5.75 -31.59 21.19
CA HIS A 14 -5.39 -31.81 22.59
C HIS A 14 -3.96 -31.33 22.87
N ARG A 15 -3.03 -31.58 21.94
CA ARG A 15 -1.61 -31.22 22.10
C ARG A 15 -1.42 -29.70 22.12
N THR A 16 -2.12 -28.98 21.25
CA THR A 16 -2.12 -27.51 21.30
C THR A 16 -2.68 -26.98 22.60
N THR A 17 -3.81 -27.52 23.05
CA THR A 17 -4.47 -27.10 24.31
C THR A 17 -3.57 -27.34 25.51
N LYS A 18 -2.92 -28.51 25.58
CA LYS A 18 -1.94 -28.86 26.61
C LYS A 18 -0.75 -27.89 26.61
N LYS A 19 -0.14 -27.63 25.45
CA LYS A 19 0.97 -26.67 25.32
C LYS A 19 0.58 -25.25 25.73
N THR A 20 -0.62 -24.79 25.40
CA THR A 20 -1.10 -23.48 25.84
C THR A 20 -1.35 -23.42 27.34
N ILE A 21 -1.80 -24.51 27.98
CA ILE A 21 -2.00 -24.58 29.43
C ILE A 21 -0.66 -24.61 30.18
N GLU A 22 0.35 -25.29 29.63
CA GLU A 22 1.71 -25.31 30.17
C GLU A 22 2.38 -23.93 30.08
N ASP A 23 2.16 -23.20 28.99
CA ASP A 23 2.78 -21.88 28.70
C ASP A 23 1.76 -20.71 28.74
N ILE A 24 0.78 -20.69 29.66
CA ILE A 24 -0.31 -19.67 29.68
C ILE A 24 0.23 -18.23 29.74
N THR A 25 1.30 -18.00 30.50
CA THR A 25 1.90 -16.68 30.71
C THR A 25 2.79 -16.24 29.54
N LYS A 26 3.03 -17.11 28.56
CA LYS A 26 3.96 -16.86 27.47
C LYS A 26 3.31 -15.97 26.41
N ASN A 27 3.80 -14.75 26.31
CA ASN A 27 3.44 -13.85 25.22
C ASN A 27 3.75 -14.52 23.88
N ARG A 28 2.71 -14.63 23.03
CA ARG A 28 2.86 -15.19 21.69
C ARG A 28 3.83 -14.32 20.88
N LYS A 29 5.02 -14.84 20.59
CA LYS A 29 5.96 -14.17 19.69
C LYS A 29 5.30 -14.05 18.31
N ARG A 30 5.08 -12.81 17.86
CA ARG A 30 4.68 -12.56 16.47
C ARG A 30 5.79 -13.10 15.57
N ARG A 31 5.44 -13.97 14.62
CA ARG A 31 6.37 -14.37 13.56
C ARG A 31 6.52 -13.16 12.65
N SER A 32 7.52 -12.31 12.90
CA SER A 32 8.01 -11.43 11.86
C SER A 32 8.67 -12.31 10.81
N GLY A 33 8.26 -12.15 9.55
CA GLY A 33 9.00 -12.77 8.45
C GLY A 33 10.46 -12.36 8.50
N LYS A 34 11.35 -13.19 7.96
CA LYS A 34 12.76 -12.84 7.81
C LYS A 34 12.86 -11.72 6.77
N GLY A 35 12.68 -10.48 7.23
CA GLY A 35 12.87 -9.30 6.41
C GLY A 35 14.29 -9.29 5.86
N PHE A 36 14.49 -8.60 4.73
CA PHE A 36 15.84 -8.37 4.23
C PHE A 36 16.57 -7.42 5.20
N ASN A 37 17.34 -8.01 6.10
CA ASN A 37 17.98 -7.31 7.22
C ASN A 37 19.37 -6.73 6.89
N ASN A 38 19.89 -6.94 5.69
CA ASN A 38 21.26 -6.53 5.35
C ASN A 38 21.42 -5.05 4.96
N LEU A 39 20.33 -4.28 4.94
CA LEU A 39 20.39 -2.83 4.66
C LEU A 39 20.41 -2.02 5.94
N SER A 40 21.42 -1.17 6.08
CA SER A 40 21.48 -0.20 7.17
C SER A 40 20.29 0.76 7.08
N THR A 41 19.90 1.33 8.22
CA THR A 41 18.89 2.39 8.27
C THR A 41 19.32 3.61 7.44
N ARG A 42 20.62 3.87 7.35
CA ARG A 42 21.22 4.91 6.50
C ARG A 42 20.95 4.65 5.02
N ASP A 43 21.18 3.41 4.57
CA ASP A 43 20.98 3.00 3.19
C ASP A 43 19.50 3.10 2.80
N LYS A 44 18.60 2.66 3.69
CA LYS A 44 17.15 2.83 3.50
C LYS A 44 16.74 4.29 3.37
N ARG A 45 17.34 5.20 4.15
CA ARG A 45 17.10 6.66 4.03
C ARG A 45 17.66 7.23 2.73
N GLN A 46 18.75 6.69 2.21
CA GLN A 46 19.33 7.13 0.94
C GLN A 46 18.50 6.65 -0.24
N LEU A 47 18.10 5.36 -0.25
CA LEU A 47 17.17 4.80 -1.22
C LEU A 47 15.85 5.58 -1.24
N LYS A 48 15.28 5.92 -0.08
CA LYS A 48 14.08 6.79 0.02
C LYS A 48 14.26 8.13 -0.67
N ARG A 49 15.42 8.77 -0.51
CA ARG A 49 15.70 10.08 -1.13
C ARG A 49 15.84 9.99 -2.64
N ILE A 50 16.54 8.97 -3.14
CA ILE A 50 16.74 8.74 -4.57
C ILE A 50 15.40 8.42 -5.25
N VAL A 51 14.62 7.52 -4.64
CA VAL A 51 13.29 7.16 -5.11
C VAL A 51 12.35 8.38 -5.14
N ALA A 52 12.38 9.22 -4.10
CA ALA A 52 11.55 10.42 -4.06
C ALA A 52 11.97 11.48 -5.08
N LYS A 53 13.25 11.51 -5.47
CA LYS A 53 13.79 12.44 -6.46
C LYS A 53 13.43 11.99 -7.88
N ASP A 54 13.73 10.73 -8.20
CA ASP A 54 13.62 10.17 -9.55
C ASP A 54 13.01 8.74 -9.50
N PRO A 55 11.69 8.61 -9.35
CA PRO A 55 11.05 7.31 -9.13
C PRO A 55 10.94 6.41 -10.37
N LEU A 56 11.21 6.96 -11.56
CA LEU A 56 11.18 6.19 -12.82
C LEU A 56 12.49 5.43 -13.11
N LEU A 57 13.49 5.56 -12.24
CA LEU A 57 14.76 4.86 -12.40
C LEU A 57 14.60 3.35 -12.17
N SER A 58 15.36 2.55 -12.93
CA SER A 58 15.44 1.10 -12.71
C SER A 58 15.97 0.78 -11.31
N SER A 59 15.48 -0.32 -10.72
CA SER A 59 15.92 -0.79 -9.39
C SER A 59 17.44 -0.95 -9.29
N ASP A 60 18.11 -1.32 -10.39
CA ASP A 60 19.58 -1.44 -10.41
C ASP A 60 20.26 -0.06 -10.28
N LYS A 61 19.82 0.91 -11.10
CA LYS A 61 20.32 2.30 -11.07
C LYS A 61 20.11 2.93 -9.70
N ILE A 62 18.95 2.73 -9.07
CA ILE A 62 18.63 3.27 -7.74
C ILE A 62 19.61 2.73 -6.69
N PHE A 63 19.92 1.43 -6.71
CA PHE A 63 20.84 0.80 -5.76
C PHE A 63 22.29 1.19 -6.03
N ASN A 64 22.70 1.32 -7.30
CA ASN A 64 24.04 1.79 -7.67
C ASN A 64 24.27 3.24 -7.22
N MET A 65 23.28 4.14 -7.39
CA MET A 65 23.33 5.51 -6.87
C MET A 65 23.36 5.58 -5.34
N ALA A 66 22.80 4.58 -4.66
CA ALA A 66 22.90 4.45 -3.21
C ALA A 66 24.25 3.88 -2.74
N GLY A 67 25.14 3.45 -3.65
CA GLY A 67 26.41 2.80 -3.33
C GLY A 67 26.27 1.33 -2.95
N ILE A 68 25.14 0.69 -3.28
CA ILE A 68 24.78 -0.66 -2.85
C ILE A 68 24.86 -1.59 -4.06
N ILE A 69 26.00 -2.26 -4.21
CA ILE A 69 26.30 -3.08 -5.38
C ILE A 69 26.06 -4.57 -5.05
N GLY A 70 25.68 -5.37 -6.06
CA GLY A 70 25.62 -6.83 -5.94
C GLY A 70 24.33 -7.40 -5.31
N VAL A 71 23.32 -6.58 -5.07
CA VAL A 71 22.01 -7.06 -4.56
C VAL A 71 21.18 -7.63 -5.70
N LYS A 72 20.71 -8.89 -5.57
CA LYS A 72 19.84 -9.54 -6.56
C LYS A 72 18.54 -8.75 -6.80
N ARG A 73 18.03 -8.77 -8.04
CA ARG A 73 16.81 -8.05 -8.46
C ARG A 73 15.63 -8.26 -7.51
N ASP A 74 15.31 -9.51 -7.16
CA ASP A 74 14.16 -9.84 -6.30
C ASP A 74 14.24 -9.16 -4.93
N ILE A 75 15.45 -9.06 -4.39
CA ILE A 75 15.72 -8.40 -3.12
C ILE A 75 15.55 -6.88 -3.28
N ARG A 76 16.07 -6.31 -4.38
CA ARG A 76 15.91 -4.87 -4.69
C ARG A 76 14.44 -4.49 -4.81
N CYS A 77 13.65 -5.22 -5.61
CA CYS A 77 12.22 -4.96 -5.77
C CYS A 77 11.47 -5.07 -4.42
N ARG A 78 11.78 -6.08 -3.58
CA ARG A 78 11.16 -6.23 -2.25
C ARG A 78 11.44 -5.04 -1.32
N VAL A 79 12.70 -4.61 -1.28
CA VAL A 79 13.12 -3.44 -0.48
C VAL A 79 12.44 -2.16 -0.97
N LEU A 80 12.36 -1.96 -2.29
CA LEU A 80 11.70 -0.78 -2.87
C LEU A 80 10.19 -0.80 -2.65
N HIS A 81 9.55 -1.97 -2.67
CA HIS A 81 8.14 -2.10 -2.32
C HIS A 81 7.88 -1.67 -0.87
N ASP A 82 8.71 -2.13 0.08
CA ASP A 82 8.59 -1.73 1.49
C ASP A 82 8.80 -0.22 1.69
N ILE A 83 9.71 0.37 0.90
CA ILE A 83 10.09 1.78 0.97
C ILE A 83 9.07 2.70 0.28
N GLY A 84 8.58 2.28 -0.89
CA GLY A 84 7.82 3.06 -1.85
C GLY A 84 6.32 2.85 -1.77
N SER A 85 5.81 2.37 -0.64
CA SER A 85 4.37 2.31 -0.39
C SER A 85 3.76 3.70 -0.59
N GLY A 86 3.02 3.85 -1.70
CA GLY A 86 2.36 5.09 -2.06
C GLY A 86 1.33 5.46 -1.01
N LYS A 87 1.18 6.76 -0.75
CA LYS A 87 0.04 7.25 0.04
C LYS A 87 -1.22 6.95 -0.77
N SER A 88 -2.18 6.26 -0.17
CA SER A 88 -3.52 6.16 -0.76
C SER A 88 -4.04 7.57 -1.03
N PRO A 89 -4.84 7.76 -2.12
CA PRO A 89 -5.48 9.04 -2.36
C PRO A 89 -6.15 9.51 -1.08
N ARG A 90 -5.84 10.75 -0.69
CA ARG A 90 -6.32 11.32 0.57
C ARG A 90 -7.84 11.28 0.52
N GLN A 91 -8.45 10.49 1.41
CA GLN A 91 -9.89 10.55 1.59
C GLN A 91 -10.24 12.00 1.92
N LEU A 92 -11.24 12.55 1.22
CA LEU A 92 -11.73 13.89 1.47
C LEU A 92 -12.12 13.97 2.95
N LEU A 93 -11.59 14.97 3.66
CA LEU A 93 -11.96 15.20 5.05
C LEU A 93 -13.40 15.72 5.06
N VAL A 94 -14.36 14.84 5.30
CA VAL A 94 -15.77 15.23 5.40
C VAL A 94 -15.99 15.79 6.80
N SER A 95 -16.28 17.09 6.90
CA SER A 95 -16.70 17.72 8.16
C SER A 95 -17.97 17.05 8.71
N PRO A 96 -18.16 16.93 10.04
CA PRO A 96 -19.40 16.41 10.63
C PRO A 96 -20.66 17.08 10.05
N THR A 97 -20.61 18.38 9.81
CA THR A 97 -21.70 19.15 9.21
C THR A 97 -22.02 18.71 7.77
N ASN A 98 -21.00 18.31 7.00
CA ASN A 98 -21.21 17.80 5.65
C ASN A 98 -21.84 16.41 5.69
N ILE A 99 -21.41 15.56 6.64
CA ILE A 99 -22.02 14.23 6.86
C ILE A 99 -23.51 14.39 7.15
N ASP A 100 -23.90 15.29 8.04
CA ASP A 100 -25.31 15.53 8.38
C ASP A 100 -26.13 16.04 7.18
N LYS A 101 -25.56 16.93 6.36
CA LYS A 101 -26.19 17.40 5.11
C LYS A 101 -26.38 16.26 4.12
N HIS A 102 -25.38 15.40 3.94
CA HIS A 102 -25.46 14.22 3.07
C HIS A 102 -26.52 13.24 3.57
N LEU A 103 -26.57 12.95 4.88
CA LEU A 103 -27.56 12.06 5.47
C LEU A 103 -28.98 12.62 5.36
N LYS A 104 -29.16 13.93 5.57
CA LYS A 104 -30.46 14.60 5.41
C LYS A 104 -30.94 14.51 3.95
N SER A 105 -30.05 14.79 2.99
CA SER A 105 -30.35 14.68 1.56
C SER A 105 -30.69 13.23 1.16
N ALA A 106 -29.88 12.27 1.59
CA ALA A 106 -30.10 10.85 1.31
C ALA A 106 -31.46 10.36 1.88
N ARG A 107 -31.81 10.75 3.11
CA ARG A 107 -33.10 10.41 3.71
C ARG A 107 -34.27 11.04 2.96
N MET A 108 -34.12 12.30 2.52
CA MET A 108 -35.14 13.04 1.78
C MET A 108 -35.47 12.36 0.45
N TYR A 109 -34.45 11.87 -0.26
CA TYR A 109 -34.62 11.29 -1.59
C TYR A 109 -34.62 9.76 -1.64
N LEU A 110 -34.53 9.07 -0.50
CA LEU A 110 -34.42 7.60 -0.40
C LEU A 110 -35.54 6.84 -1.13
N LYS A 111 -36.75 7.43 -1.20
CA LYS A 111 -37.95 6.83 -1.79
C LYS A 111 -38.29 7.38 -3.17
N THR A 112 -37.49 8.31 -3.69
CA THR A 112 -37.73 8.91 -5.01
C THR A 112 -37.31 7.92 -6.08
N GLY A 113 -38.21 7.60 -7.02
CA GLY A 113 -37.87 6.74 -8.15
C GLY A 113 -36.97 7.47 -9.16
N PHE A 114 -36.01 6.75 -9.74
CA PHE A 114 -35.04 7.29 -10.71
C PHE A 114 -35.63 7.63 -12.09
N ARG A 115 -36.89 7.26 -12.36
CA ARG A 115 -37.52 7.40 -13.69
C ARG A 115 -37.59 8.84 -14.20
N ASN A 116 -37.66 9.82 -13.30
CA ASN A 116 -37.82 11.24 -13.64
C ASN A 116 -36.60 12.10 -13.23
N ILE A 117 -35.47 11.47 -12.88
CA ILE A 117 -34.26 12.19 -12.43
C ILE A 117 -33.24 12.19 -13.57
N ILE A 118 -32.82 13.38 -13.99
CA ILE A 118 -31.69 13.57 -14.90
C ILE A 118 -30.51 14.03 -14.05
N PHE A 119 -29.42 13.24 -14.07
CA PHE A 119 -28.17 13.64 -13.46
C PHE A 119 -27.32 14.34 -14.52
N THR A 120 -26.90 15.57 -14.23
CA THR A 120 -25.92 16.30 -15.04
C THR A 120 -24.73 16.62 -14.15
N ASP A 121 -23.54 16.27 -14.62
CA ASP A 121 -22.29 16.65 -13.98
C ASP A 121 -21.43 17.38 -15.01
N GLU A 122 -20.76 18.43 -14.58
CA GLU A 122 -19.84 19.18 -15.41
C GLU A 122 -18.44 18.59 -15.20
N SER A 123 -17.96 17.85 -16.19
CA SER A 123 -16.57 17.38 -16.20
C SER A 123 -15.70 18.29 -17.05
N HIS A 124 -14.61 18.78 -16.46
CA HIS A 124 -13.57 19.46 -17.23
C HIS A 124 -12.76 18.41 -18.00
N VAL A 125 -12.89 18.42 -19.33
CA VAL A 125 -12.02 17.66 -20.22
C VAL A 125 -10.85 18.54 -20.61
N THR A 126 -9.66 18.22 -20.10
CA THR A 126 -8.41 18.76 -20.63
C THR A 126 -7.92 17.84 -21.74
N LEU A 127 -7.51 18.39 -22.90
CA LEU A 127 -6.86 17.61 -23.98
C LEU A 127 -5.58 16.90 -23.49
N ASP A 128 -4.94 17.46 -22.47
CA ASP A 128 -3.75 16.91 -21.81
C ASP A 128 -4.06 16.05 -20.56
N GLY A 129 -5.34 15.88 -20.19
CA GLY A 129 -5.78 15.15 -18.99
C GLY A 129 -5.28 15.73 -17.65
N PRO A 130 -6.07 15.71 -16.57
CA PRO A 130 -5.58 16.06 -15.23
C PRO A 130 -4.53 15.06 -14.72
N ASP A 131 -4.40 13.92 -15.38
CA ASP A 131 -3.58 12.85 -14.88
C ASP A 131 -2.11 13.20 -15.09
N GLY A 132 -1.66 13.58 -16.29
CA GLY A 132 -0.22 13.60 -16.56
C GLY A 132 0.44 12.26 -16.23
N TRP A 133 -0.34 11.16 -16.16
CA TRP A 133 0.14 9.82 -15.86
C TRP A 133 0.57 9.20 -17.17
N ALA A 134 1.88 9.12 -17.40
CA ALA A 134 2.39 8.27 -18.47
C ALA A 134 2.44 6.83 -17.96
N LYS A 135 1.70 5.93 -18.62
CA LYS A 135 1.91 4.49 -18.54
C LYS A 135 2.57 4.06 -19.83
N GLY A 136 3.76 3.48 -19.73
CA GLY A 136 4.52 3.04 -20.90
C GLY A 136 5.38 1.83 -20.55
N TRP A 137 5.58 0.96 -21.54
CA TRP A 137 6.53 -0.13 -21.45
C TRP A 137 7.92 0.45 -21.68
N LEU A 138 8.78 0.42 -20.66
CA LEU A 138 10.18 0.79 -20.80
C LEU A 138 10.98 -0.46 -21.15
N LEU A 139 11.69 -0.41 -22.28
CA LEU A 139 12.63 -1.46 -22.65
C LEU A 139 13.84 -1.40 -21.71
N SER A 140 14.34 -2.57 -21.30
CA SER A 140 15.52 -2.66 -20.42
C SER A 140 16.71 -1.91 -21.01
N GLY A 141 17.19 -0.87 -20.31
CA GLY A 141 18.35 -0.06 -20.72
C GLY A 141 18.00 1.32 -21.27
N GLN A 142 16.72 1.61 -21.54
CA GLN A 142 16.28 2.95 -21.93
C GLN A 142 15.85 3.79 -20.73
N ASP A 143 16.17 5.09 -20.77
CA ASP A 143 15.71 6.05 -19.76
C ASP A 143 14.32 6.58 -20.11
N ALA A 144 13.47 6.73 -19.09
CA ALA A 144 12.14 7.28 -19.25
C ALA A 144 12.23 8.78 -19.59
N HIS A 145 11.58 9.20 -20.68
CA HIS A 145 11.54 10.61 -21.07
C HIS A 145 10.61 11.37 -20.10
N LEU A 146 11.21 12.12 -19.17
CA LEU A 146 10.55 12.84 -18.08
C LEU A 146 9.98 14.19 -18.57
N THR A 147 8.94 14.20 -19.40
CA THR A 147 8.45 15.48 -19.92
C THR A 147 7.33 16.15 -19.14
N ARG A 148 6.50 15.48 -18.33
CA ARG A 148 5.41 16.13 -17.54
C ARG A 148 4.65 15.13 -16.66
N ILE A 149 5.16 14.77 -15.47
CA ILE A 149 4.38 13.94 -14.53
C ILE A 149 4.45 14.58 -13.14
N ARG A 150 3.31 15.09 -12.64
CA ARG A 150 3.14 15.38 -11.21
C ARG A 150 2.86 14.05 -10.52
N GLN A 151 3.89 13.48 -9.91
CA GLN A 151 3.91 12.07 -9.51
C GLN A 151 3.27 11.82 -8.14
N GLN A 152 2.16 11.07 -8.13
CA GLN A 152 1.97 9.99 -7.16
C GLN A 152 2.33 8.69 -7.88
N VAL A 153 3.48 8.11 -7.54
CA VAL A 153 3.89 6.83 -8.12
C VAL A 153 3.24 5.70 -7.32
N LEU A 154 2.28 5.02 -7.93
CA LEU A 154 1.98 3.63 -7.61
C LEU A 154 3.18 2.80 -8.09
N GLY A 155 4.11 2.53 -7.16
CA GLY A 155 5.36 1.86 -7.44
C GLY A 155 5.17 0.44 -7.93
N TRP A 156 5.27 0.23 -9.24
CA TRP A 156 5.64 -1.05 -9.80
C TRP A 156 7.15 -1.03 -10.00
N TYR A 157 7.88 -1.26 -8.91
CA TYR A 157 9.32 -1.49 -8.98
C TYR A 157 9.55 -2.93 -9.39
N CYS A 158 9.36 -3.24 -10.68
CA CYS A 158 9.77 -4.44 -11.39
C CYS A 158 9.13 -4.39 -12.80
#